data_AF-A0A1Y4THS2-F1
#
_entry.id   AF-A0A1Y4THS2-F1
#
_cell.length_a   1.000
_cell.length_b   1.000
_cell.length_c   1.000
_cell.angle_alpha   90.00
_cell.angle_beta   90.00
_cell.angle_gamma   90.00
#
_symmetry.space_group_name_H-M   'P 1'
#
loop_
_entity.id
_entity.type
_entity.pdbx_description
1 polymer ?
#
loop_
_entity_poly.entity_id
_entity_poly.type
_entity_poly.pdbx_seq_one_letter_code
_entity_poly.pdbx_strand_id
1 'polypeptide(L)' 'MSACKICNQPSNVKTVSHTACRDELMEVICDDYCRWPREVRSQTELDEKCSICKIVELLGKEG' A
#
# COMPACT_ATOMS: atom_id res chain seq x y z
N MET A 1 20.41 9.31 7.62
CA MET A 1 18.94 9.45 7.47
C MET A 1 18.62 9.24 6.02
N SER A 2 17.88 8.20 5.70
CA SER A 2 17.38 7.96 4.35
C SER A 2 16.18 8.89 4.14
N ALA A 3 16.05 9.54 2.99
CA ALA A 3 14.79 10.21 2.67
C ALA A 3 13.74 9.14 2.33
N CYS A 4 12.52 9.30 2.83
CA CYS A 4 11.37 8.52 2.41
C CYS A 4 11.19 8.69 0.90
N LYS A 5 11.18 7.60 0.13
CA LYS A 5 11.06 7.67 -1.34
C LYS A 5 9.66 8.08 -1.83
N ILE A 6 8.70 8.22 -0.92
CA ILE A 6 7.30 8.58 -1.23
C ILE A 6 7.07 10.07 -0.97
N CYS A 7 7.26 10.54 0.27
CA CYS A 7 7.01 11.94 0.66
C CYS A 7 8.28 12.81 0.71
N ASN A 8 9.45 12.22 0.45
CA ASN A 8 10.77 12.87 0.47
C ASN A 8 11.19 13.48 1.82
N GLN A 9 10.44 13.18 2.90
CA GLN A 9 10.76 13.60 4.27
C GLN A 9 11.84 12.72 4.91
N PRO A 10 12.58 13.21 5.91
CA PRO A 10 13.58 12.42 6.61
C PRO A 10 12.94 11.18 7.26
N SER A 11 13.47 10.01 6.91
CA SER A 11 13.09 8.74 7.52
C SER A 11 14.12 8.34 8.57
N ASN A 12 13.62 8.08 9.77
CA ASN A 12 14.31 7.51 10.91
C ASN A 12 14.24 5.97 10.92
N VAL A 13 13.50 5.36 9.99
CA VAL A 13 13.45 3.90 9.81
C VAL A 13 14.49 3.43 8.79
N LYS A 14 15.03 2.23 9.00
CA LYS A 14 15.97 1.54 8.09
C LYS A 14 15.37 1.25 6.70
N THR A 15 14.07 1.45 6.54
CA THR A 15 13.28 1.17 5.34
C THR A 15 13.23 2.40 4.41
N VAL A 16 12.97 2.15 3.14
CA VAL A 16 12.91 3.17 2.08
C VAL A 16 11.72 4.14 2.17
N SER A 17 10.77 3.91 3.08
CA SER A 17 9.55 4.72 3.23
C SER A 17 8.97 4.62 4.64
N HIS A 18 8.28 5.68 5.10
CA HIS A 18 7.47 5.63 6.32
C HIS A 18 6.27 4.68 6.16
N THR A 19 5.82 4.06 7.26
CA THR A 19 4.62 3.19 7.27
C THR A 19 3.39 3.94 6.79
N ALA A 20 3.11 5.13 7.34
CA ALA A 20 1.95 5.93 6.93
C ALA A 20 1.96 6.29 5.43
N CYS A 21 3.14 6.56 4.84
CA CYS A 21 3.24 6.83 3.42
C CYS A 21 3.01 5.57 2.55
N ARG A 22 3.25 4.37 3.07
CA ARG A 22 2.88 3.13 2.38
C ARG A 22 1.39 2.90 2.42
N ASP A 23 0.75 3.15 3.56
CA ASP A 23 -0.70 2.99 3.71
C ASP A 23 -1.45 3.96 2.78
N GLU A 24 -1.05 5.23 2.75
CA GLU A 24 -1.62 6.23 1.82
C GLU A 24 -1.40 5.84 0.35
N LEU A 25 -0.22 5.32 0.01
CA LEU A 25 0.06 4.84 -1.35
C LEU A 25 -0.80 3.62 -1.71
N MET A 26 -1.04 2.71 -0.76
CA MET A 26 -1.92 1.56 -0.97
C MET A 26 -3.37 2.01 -1.20
N GLU A 27 -3.86 2.98 -0.44
CA GLU A 27 -5.20 3.55 -0.65
C GLU A 27 -5.32 4.19 -2.04
N VAL A 28 -4.38 5.06 -2.43
CA VAL A 28 -4.39 5.70 -3.75
C VAL A 28 -4.30 4.68 -4.89
N ILE A 29 -3.43 3.67 -4.78
CA ILE A 29 -3.31 2.62 -5.80
C ILE A 29 -4.59 1.78 -5.88
N CYS A 30 -5.17 1.42 -4.74
CA CYS A 30 -6.39 0.64 -4.70
C CYS A 30 -7.59 1.42 -5.24
N ASP A 31 -7.71 2.70 -4.95
CA ASP A 31 -8.85 3.50 -5.41
C ASP A 31 -8.74 3.93 -6.88
N ASP A 32 -7.56 4.39 -7.30
CA ASP A 32 -7.37 4.99 -8.64
C ASP A 32 -6.96 3.98 -9.72
N TYR A 33 -6.27 2.90 -9.35
CA TYR A 33 -5.66 1.97 -10.31
C TYR A 33 -6.17 0.53 -10.20
N CYS A 34 -6.63 0.11 -9.02
CA CYS A 34 -7.18 -1.23 -8.87
C CYS A 34 -8.62 -1.27 -9.40
N ARG A 35 -8.91 -2.30 -10.20
CA ARG A 35 -10.26 -2.50 -10.75
C ARG A 35 -11.22 -3.14 -9.73
N TRP A 36 -10.67 -3.85 -8.73
CA TRP A 36 -11.46 -4.66 -7.79
C TRP A 36 -12.51 -3.86 -7.00
N PRO A 37 -12.22 -2.66 -6.46
CA PRO A 37 -13.24 -1.88 -5.74
C PRO A 37 -14.48 -1.55 -6.58
N ARG A 38 -14.37 -1.58 -7.91
CA ARG A 38 -15.48 -1.34 -8.84
C ARG A 38 -16.17 -2.62 -9.33
N GLU A 39 -15.53 -3.77 -9.19
CA GLU A 39 -16.03 -5.07 -9.68
C GLU A 39 -16.61 -5.95 -8.60
N VAL A 40 -16.07 -5.87 -7.38
CA VAL A 40 -16.56 -6.63 -6.24
C VAL A 40 -17.84 -6.00 -5.68
N ARG A 41 -18.73 -6.86 -5.17
CA ARG A 41 -20.05 -6.42 -4.68
C ARG A 41 -20.10 -6.22 -3.17
N SER A 42 -19.03 -6.55 -2.46
CA SER A 42 -18.95 -6.45 -1.00
C SER A 42 -17.53 -6.20 -0.51
N GLN A 43 -17.42 -5.62 0.68
CA GLN A 43 -16.14 -5.37 1.35
C GLN A 43 -15.36 -6.66 1.62
N THR A 44 -16.06 -7.74 2.01
CA THR A 44 -15.43 -9.05 2.26
C THR A 44 -14.75 -9.61 1.02
N GLU A 45 -15.41 -9.52 -0.14
CA GLU A 45 -14.85 -9.99 -1.41
C GLU A 45 -13.67 -9.12 -1.86
N LEU A 46 -13.69 -7.82 -1.53
CA LEU A 46 -12.55 -6.93 -1.72
C LEU A 46 -11.37 -7.34 -0.84
N ASP A 47 -11.60 -7.61 0.45
CA ASP A 47 -10.56 -8.04 1.39
C ASP A 47 -9.90 -9.36 0.96
N GLU A 48 -10.68 -10.32 0.45
CA GLU A 48 -10.16 -11.57 -0.09
C GLU A 48 -9.28 -11.33 -1.33
N LYS A 49 -9.68 -10.45 -2.25
CA LYS A 49 -8.86 -10.10 -3.43
C LYS A 49 -7.60 -9.33 -3.03
N CYS A 50 -7.70 -8.45 -2.04
CA CYS A 50 -6.56 -7.71 -1.51
C CYS A 50 -5.57 -8.62 -0.79
N SER A 51 -6.03 -9.69 -0.13
CA SER A 51 -5.17 -10.66 0.56
C SER A 51 -4.18 -11.39 -0.36
N ILE A 52 -4.48 -11.48 -1.66
CA ILE A 52 -3.61 -12.06 -2.69
C ILE A 52 -2.98 -11.01 -3.62
N CYS A 53 -3.17 -9.72 -3.33
CA CYS A 53 -2.68 -8.63 -4.16
C CYS A 53 -1.17 -8.46 -3.99
N LYS A 54 -0.42 -8.63 -5.07
CA LYS A 54 1.05 -8.53 -5.06
C LYS A 54 1.57 -7.15 -4.68
N ILE A 55 0.77 -6.10 -4.86
CA ILE A 55 1.10 -4.74 -4.41
C ILE A 55 1.08 -4.68 -2.88
N VAL A 56 0.10 -5.30 -2.23
CA VAL A 56 0.03 -5.42 -0.76
C VAL A 56 1.21 -6.25 -0.25
N GLU A 57 1.60 -7.32 -0.95
CA GLU A 57 2.80 -8.12 -0.61
C GLU A 57 4.10 -7.32 -0.77
N LEU A 58 4.25 -6.57 -1.86
CA LEU A 58 5.46 -5.78 -2.16
C LEU A 58 5.62 -4.56 -1.24
N LEU A 59 4.52 -3.94 -0.83
CA LEU A 59 4.51 -2.81 0.11
C LEU A 59 4.49 -3.29 1.57
N GLY A 60 4.00 -4.50 1.83
CA GLY A 60 3.81 -5.10 3.14
C GLY A 60 4.57 -6.40 3.37
N LYS A 61 5.90 -6.34 3.48
CA LYS A 61 6.70 -7.05 4.51
C LYS A 61 8.17 -6.67 4.39
N GLU A 62 8.58 -5.66 5.15
CA GLU A 62 9.92 -5.66 5.73
C GLU A 62 9.70 -6.03 7.20
N GLY A 63 10.24 -7.17 7.62
CA GLY A 63 10.06 -7.75 8.95
C GLY A 63 10.60 -6.92 10.09
#